data_AF-A0A838R1E4-F1
#
_entry.id   AF-A0A838R1E4-F1
#
_cell.length_a   1.000
_cell.length_b   1.000
_cell.length_c   1.000
_cell.angle_alpha   90.00
_cell.angle_beta   90.00
_cell.angle_gamma   90.00
#
_symmetry.space_group_name_H-M   'P 1'
#
loop_
_entity.id
_entity.type
_entity.pdbx_description
1 polymer ?
#
loop_
_entity_poly.entity_id
_entity_poly.type
_entity_poly.pdbx_seq_one_letter_code
_entity_poly.pdbx_strand_id
1 'polypeptide(L)'
;MYPRDVRVESPQEALVVEQALAMYRELRAAAATAADGEVISAAESLAMVCGRDLTRRSLESVLQEEAEAVEKRGRSSDRVRAEEAANIADGKGAVCSRRPAR
;
A
#
# COMPACT_ATOMS: atom_id res chain seq x y z
N MET A 1 -0.64 36.32 -8.91
CA MET A 1 -1.88 35.52 -8.86
C MET A 1 -1.45 34.06 -8.98
N TYR A 2 -1.84 33.15 -8.09
CA TYR A 2 -1.65 31.71 -8.30
C TYR A 2 -3.01 31.05 -8.64
N PRO A 3 -3.58 31.30 -9.83
CA PRO A 3 -4.68 30.47 -10.29
C PRO A 3 -4.09 29.13 -10.71
N ARG A 4 -4.54 28.04 -10.07
CA ARG A 4 -4.21 26.67 -10.46
C ARG A 4 -5.47 25.83 -10.35
N ASP A 5 -5.83 25.20 -11.46
CA ASP A 5 -6.91 24.23 -11.52
C ASP A 5 -6.31 22.82 -11.47
N VAL A 6 -6.79 22.00 -10.54
CA VAL A 6 -6.49 20.57 -10.50
C VAL A 6 -7.76 19.86 -10.95
N ARG A 7 -7.67 19.13 -12.06
CA ARG A 7 -8.77 18.28 -12.52
C ARG A 7 -8.67 16.96 -11.78
N VAL A 8 -9.78 16.54 -11.18
CA VAL A 8 -9.93 15.29 -10.45
C VAL A 8 -11.07 14.51 -11.10
N GLU A 9 -10.90 13.21 -11.22
CA GLU A 9 -11.82 12.31 -11.93
C GLU A 9 -12.77 11.59 -10.98
N SER A 10 -12.45 11.59 -9.68
CA SER A 10 -13.26 10.98 -8.63
C SER A 10 -13.32 11.86 -7.36
N PRO A 11 -14.37 11.69 -6.53
CA PRO A 11 -14.42 12.29 -5.19
C PRO A 11 -13.20 11.93 -4.32
N GLN A 12 -12.63 10.74 -4.52
CA GLN A 12 -11.47 10.25 -3.80
C GLN A 12 -10.20 11.01 -4.19
N GLU A 13 -10.00 11.27 -5.48
CA GLU A 13 -8.90 12.13 -5.95
C GLU A 13 -9.03 13.56 -5.39
N ALA A 14 -10.24 14.12 -5.36
CA ALA A 14 -10.51 15.42 -4.76
C ALA A 14 -10.08 15.47 -3.28
N LEU A 15 -10.47 14.45 -2.52
CA LEU A 15 -10.12 14.32 -1.10
C LEU A 15 -8.60 14.24 -0.89
N VAL A 16 -7.89 13.46 -1.71
CA VAL A 16 -6.42 13.35 -1.63
C VAL A 16 -5.75 14.70 -1.86
N VAL A 17 -6.20 15.46 -2.86
CA VAL A 17 -5.69 16.81 -3.15
C VAL A 17 -5.94 17.77 -1.99
N GLU A 18 -7.14 17.75 -1.42
CA GLU A 18 -7.50 18.56 -0.25
C GLU A 18 -6.65 18.23 0.98
N GLN A 19 -6.45 16.95 1.26
CA GLN A 19 -5.63 16.50 2.39
C GLN A 19 -4.15 16.85 2.20
N ALA A 20 -3.61 16.71 0.98
CA ALA A 20 -2.24 17.12 0.68
C ALA A 20 -2.03 18.63 0.89
N LEU A 21 -3.01 19.45 0.48
CA LEU A 21 -2.96 20.90 0.69
C LEU A 21 -3.08 21.26 2.17
N ALA A 22 -3.94 20.56 2.93
CA ALA A 22 -4.06 20.73 4.38
C ALA A 22 -2.74 20.40 5.07
N MET A 23 -2.12 19.25 4.75
CA MET A 23 -0.82 18.83 5.28
C MET A 23 0.27 19.87 5.00
N TYR A 24 0.33 20.43 3.79
CA TYR A 24 1.29 21.51 3.48
C TYR A 24 1.10 22.74 4.39
N ARG A 25 -0.15 23.11 4.67
CA ARG A 25 -0.45 24.25 5.56
C ARG A 25 -0.05 23.97 6.99
N GLU A 26 -0.27 22.74 7.47
CA GLU A 26 0.18 22.31 8.80
C GLU A 26 1.70 22.32 8.92
N LEU A 27 2.41 21.81 7.91
CA LEU A 27 3.88 21.85 7.86
C LEU A 27 4.40 23.28 7.90
N ARG A 28 3.77 24.19 7.14
CA ARG A 28 4.11 25.61 7.17
C ARG A 28 3.89 26.22 8.55
N ALA A 29 2.80 25.86 9.22
CA ALA A 29 2.52 26.32 10.58
C ALA A 29 3.55 25.79 11.58
N ALA A 30 3.86 24.49 11.53
CA ALA A 30 4.86 23.86 12.38
C ALA A 30 6.24 24.51 12.23
N ALA A 31 6.65 24.79 10.99
CA ALA A 31 7.90 25.48 10.69
C ALA A 31 7.93 26.91 11.25
N ALA A 32 6.80 27.61 11.23
CA ALA A 32 6.70 28.99 11.74
C ALA A 32 6.70 29.08 13.27
N THR A 33 6.28 28.02 13.97
CA THR A 33 6.20 27.98 15.44
C THR A 33 7.36 27.25 16.12
N ALA A 34 8.21 26.58 15.35
CA ALA A 34 9.34 25.83 15.87
C ALA A 34 10.41 26.76 16.48
N ALA A 35 11.11 26.25 17.50
CA ALA A 35 12.27 26.95 18.06
C ALA A 35 13.42 27.04 17.05
N ASP A 36 14.31 28.02 17.25
CA ASP A 36 15.50 28.17 16.41
C ASP A 36 16.34 26.88 16.40
N GLY A 37 16.70 26.43 15.21
CA GLY A 37 17.43 25.17 15.00
C GLY A 37 16.55 23.91 14.96
N GLU A 38 15.28 23.98 15.35
CA GLU A 38 14.36 22.82 15.39
C GLU A 38 13.35 22.77 14.24
N VAL A 39 13.34 23.78 13.36
CA VAL A 39 12.38 23.90 12.24
C VAL A 39 12.30 22.62 11.40
N ILE A 40 13.45 22.06 11.01
CA ILE A 40 13.51 20.85 10.20
C ILE A 40 13.03 19.63 10.99
N SER A 41 13.53 19.44 12.22
CA SER A 41 13.14 18.33 13.10
C SER A 41 11.63 18.29 13.35
N ALA A 42 11.03 19.44 13.66
CA ALA A 42 9.59 19.59 13.88
C ALA A 42 8.77 19.35 12.60
N ALA A 43 9.19 19.93 11.48
CA ALA A 43 8.50 19.77 10.21
C ALA A 43 8.61 18.33 9.68
N GLU A 44 9.78 17.68 9.76
CA GLU A 44 9.98 16.29 9.35
C GLU A 44 9.16 15.31 10.20
N SER A 45 9.16 15.50 11.51
CA SER A 45 8.36 14.66 12.42
C SER A 45 6.87 14.71 12.05
N LEU A 46 6.35 15.91 11.79
CA LEU A 46 4.95 16.10 11.36
C LEU A 46 4.71 15.52 9.96
N ALA A 47 5.62 15.75 9.02
CA ALA A 47 5.53 15.23 7.64
C ALA A 47 5.46 13.70 7.62
N MET A 48 6.25 13.04 8.47
CA MET A 48 6.28 11.57 8.56
C MET A 48 4.97 11.00 9.11
N VAL A 49 4.35 11.65 10.09
CA VAL A 49 3.06 11.23 10.64
C VAL A 49 1.95 11.44 9.60
N CYS A 50 1.78 12.68 9.14
CA CYS A 50 0.71 13.03 8.21
C CYS A 50 0.87 12.32 6.85
N GLY A 51 2.10 12.17 6.35
CA GLY A 51 2.38 11.49 5.10
C GLY A 51 2.06 9.99 5.14
N ARG A 52 2.37 9.31 6.25
CA ARG A 52 1.98 7.89 6.42
C ARG A 52 0.47 7.72 6.47
N ASP A 53 -0.23 8.60 7.17
CA ASP A 53 -1.69 8.52 7.27
C ASP A 53 -2.38 8.83 5.94
N LEU A 54 -1.89 9.84 5.21
CA LEU A 54 -2.35 10.13 3.84
C LEU A 54 -2.15 8.92 2.91
N THR A 55 -0.96 8.31 2.97
CA THR A 55 -0.63 7.13 2.14
C THR A 55 -1.54 5.96 2.49
N ARG A 56 -1.74 5.67 3.79
CA ARG A 56 -2.61 4.58 4.25
C ARG A 56 -4.04 4.76 3.76
N ARG A 57 -4.63 5.93 3.96
CA ARG A 57 -6.01 6.22 3.50
C ARG A 57 -6.16 6.16 1.99
N SER A 58 -5.14 6.63 1.26
CA SER A 58 -5.13 6.54 -0.20
C SER A 58 -5.13 5.08 -0.66
N LEU A 59 -4.33 4.22 -0.02
CA LEU A 59 -4.31 2.79 -0.31
C LEU A 59 -5.64 2.11 0.03
N GLU A 60 -6.24 2.43 1.19
CA GLU A 60 -7.56 1.92 1.57
C GLU A 60 -8.62 2.29 0.52
N SER A 61 -8.59 3.53 0.01
CA SER A 61 -9.50 4.00 -1.03
C SER A 61 -9.32 3.24 -2.34
N VAL A 62 -8.08 3.09 -2.81
CA VAL A 62 -7.78 2.35 -4.04
C VAL A 62 -8.22 0.89 -3.94
N LEU A 63 -7.96 0.25 -2.79
CA LEU A 63 -8.38 -1.14 -2.57
C LEU A 63 -9.90 -1.29 -2.55
N GLN A 64 -10.62 -0.31 -2.01
CA GLN A 64 -12.08 -0.30 -2.01
C GLN A 64 -12.63 -0.15 -3.44
N GLU A 65 -12.05 0.74 -4.25
CA GLU A 65 -12.44 0.92 -5.65
C GLU A 65 -12.20 -0.36 -6.49
N GLU A 66 -11.06 -1.02 -6.28
CA GLU A 66 -10.76 -2.30 -6.93
C GLU A 66 -11.73 -3.41 -6.49
N ALA A 67 -12.08 -3.47 -5.21
CA ALA A 67 -13.06 -4.44 -4.71
C ALA A 67 -14.44 -4.23 -5.35
N GLU A 68 -14.91 -2.99 -5.43
CA GLU A 68 -16.17 -2.63 -6.09
C GLU A 68 -16.13 -2.96 -7.60
N ALA A 69 -15.00 -2.72 -8.25
CA ALA A 69 -14.80 -3.06 -9.65
C ALA A 69 -14.84 -4.59 -9.89
N VAL A 70 -14.25 -5.39 -8.99
CA VAL A 70 -14.29 -6.86 -9.06
C VAL A 70 -15.69 -7.40 -8.80
N GLU A 71 -16.39 -6.87 -7.80
CA GLU A 71 -17.79 -7.25 -7.52
C GLU A 71 -18.68 -6.95 -8.73
N LYS A 72 -18.52 -5.78 -9.35
CA LYS A 72 -19.26 -5.38 -10.55
C LYS A 72 -18.94 -6.22 -11.78
N ARG A 73 -17.69 -6.66 -11.94
CA ARG A 73 -17.28 -7.58 -13.03
C ARG A 73 -17.77 -9.01 -12.81
N GLY A 74 -18.25 -9.32 -11.60
CA GLY A 74 -18.57 -10.68 -11.17
C GLY A 74 -17.30 -11.50 -10.97
N ARG A 75 -17.31 -12.43 -10.00
CA ARG A 75 -16.23 -13.43 -9.86
C ARG A 75 -16.15 -14.24 -11.15
N SER A 76 -15.23 -13.89 -12.05
CA SER A 76 -14.78 -14.83 -13.07
C SER A 76 -14.20 -16.01 -12.31
N SER A 77 -14.97 -17.09 -12.24
CA SER A 77 -14.64 -18.31 -11.54
C SER A 77 -13.58 -19.09 -12.32
N ASP A 78 -12.43 -18.49 -12.60
CA ASP A 78 -11.26 -19.27 -12.92
C ASP A 78 -10.69 -19.77 -11.60
N ARG A 79 -11.28 -20.89 -11.16
CA ARG A 79 -10.61 -21.84 -10.28
C ARG A 79 -9.25 -22.10 -10.93
N VAL A 80 -8.20 -21.49 -10.41
CA VAL A 80 -6.84 -21.98 -10.61
C VAL A 80 -6.86 -23.43 -10.13
N ARG A 81 -6.85 -24.36 -11.09
CA ARG A 81 -6.76 -25.79 -10.81
C ARG A 81 -5.51 -26.01 -10.00
N ALA A 82 -5.68 -26.47 -8.77
CA ALA A 82 -4.62 -26.96 -7.89
C ALA A 82 -4.03 -28.28 -8.44
N GLU A 83 -3.58 -28.28 -9.69
CA GLU A 83 -2.94 -29.44 -10.33
C GLU A 83 -1.42 -29.45 -10.10
N GLU A 84 -0.82 -28.33 -9.66
CA GLU A 84 0.64 -28.24 -9.46
C GLU A 84 1.13 -28.73 -8.08
N ALA A 85 0.23 -29.13 -7.18
CA ALA A 85 0.60 -29.69 -5.87
C ALA A 85 0.80 -31.23 -5.89
N ALA A 86 0.44 -31.92 -6.97
CA ALA A 86 0.51 -33.38 -7.04
C ALA A 86 1.92 -33.92 -7.36
N ASN A 87 2.80 -33.11 -7.95
CA ASN A 87 4.09 -33.60 -8.47
C ASN A 87 5.23 -33.67 -7.42
N ILE A 88 5.02 -33.20 -6.18
CA ILE A 88 6.06 -33.24 -5.14
C ILE A 88 5.99 -34.52 -4.29
N ALA A 89 4.89 -35.28 -4.35
CA ALA A 89 4.63 -36.41 -3.44
C ALA A 89 4.92 -37.80 -4.01
N ASP A 90 5.36 -37.96 -5.26
CA ASP A 90 5.59 -39.27 -5.89
C ASP A 90 7.05 -39.73 -5.89
N GLY A 91 7.77 -39.41 -4.82
CA GLY A 91 9.15 -39.86 -4.58
C GLY A 91 9.23 -40.96 -3.52
N LYS A 92 8.47 -42.05 -3.64
CA LYS A 92 8.51 -43.17 -2.68
C LYS A 92 8.91 -44.50 -3.33
N GLY A 93 10.22 -44.77 -3.29
CA GLY A 93 10.73 -46.05 -2.78
C GLY A 93 11.38 -47.03 -3.77
N ALA A 94 12.70 -47.21 -3.62
CA ALA A 94 13.43 -48.47 -3.82
C ALA A 94 14.89 -48.23 -3.35
N VAL A 95 15.65 -49.08 -2.65
CA VAL A 95 15.52 -50.44 -2.14
C VAL A 95 16.65 -50.63 -1.10
N CYS A 96 16.35 -51.43 -0.07
CA CYS A 96 17.27 -51.93 0.95
C CYS A 96 18.37 -52.86 0.38
N SER A 97 19.62 -52.78 0.89
CA SER A 97 20.30 -53.89 1.60
C SER A 97 21.84 -53.92 1.52
N ARG A 98 22.42 -54.37 2.66
CA ARG A 98 23.74 -55.04 2.88
C ARG A 98 24.99 -54.21 3.20
N ARG A 99 25.25 -54.13 4.52
CA ARG A 99 26.58 -54.17 5.15
C ARG A 99 27.30 -55.48 4.75
N PRO A 100 28.64 -55.54 4.72
CA PRO A 100 29.36 -55.91 5.94
C PRO A 100 30.68 -55.15 6.16
N ALA A 101 31.21 -55.35 7.37
CA ALA A 101 32.35 -54.69 7.99
C ALA A 101 33.72 -55.08 7.40
N ARG A 102 34.68 -54.17 7.51
CA ARG A 102 35.96 -54.41 8.19
C ARG A 102 36.57 -53.11 8.69
#